data_AF-A0A7J9XK80-F1
#
_entry.id   AF-A0A7J9XK80-F1
#
_cell.length_a   1.000
_cell.length_b   1.000
_cell.length_c   1.000
_cell.angle_alpha   90.00
_cell.angle_beta   90.00
_cell.angle_gamma   90.00
#
_symmetry.space_group_name_H-M   'P 1'
#
loop_
_entity.id
_entity.type
_entity.pdbx_description
1 polymer ?
#
loop_
_entity_poly.entity_id
_entity_poly.type
_entity_poly.pdbx_seq_one_letter_code
_entity_poly.pdbx_strand_id
1 'polypeptide(L)'
;MTTPMGTPEPGSNAHPQLAALGREVERLSRRHADLDALVQRLAEDITLLAPPPDDGEPEGLRSWLAADDPEQARALLADLTDWLGRVYLRYLGVALPSCWAWHPAVVEELWWLRNAHHDAYHGQSACWREVGDWHDRQRPGVTARIRKAIGDCELSRHAAGGDRRRATPDVPLSSAAERLAEHWTTHHATPQPTQQQLHEADQHDQAQLRNRP
;
A
#
# COMPACT_ATOMS: atom_id res chain seq x y z
N MET A 1 -32.80 -57.19 66.81
CA MET A 1 -33.46 -57.10 65.49
C MET A 1 -34.64 -56.17 65.69
N THR A 2 -34.81 -55.02 65.03
CA THR A 2 -34.23 -54.52 63.78
C THR A 2 -34.51 -53.00 63.74
N THR A 3 -33.47 -52.19 63.51
CA THR A 3 -33.57 -50.73 63.32
C THR A 3 -34.02 -50.44 61.88
N PRO A 4 -34.96 -49.50 61.61
CA PRO A 4 -35.14 -49.03 60.25
C PRO A 4 -34.11 -47.93 59.96
N MET A 5 -33.26 -48.22 58.98
CA MET A 5 -32.30 -47.31 58.38
C MET A 5 -33.06 -46.42 57.41
N GLY A 6 -33.25 -45.16 57.77
CA GLY A 6 -33.80 -44.14 56.88
C GLY A 6 -32.80 -43.84 55.76
N THR A 7 -33.21 -44.09 54.53
CA THR A 7 -32.52 -43.69 53.31
C THR A 7 -32.50 -42.15 53.23
N PRO A 8 -31.35 -41.48 53.02
CA PRO A 8 -31.34 -40.03 52.82
C PRO A 8 -31.82 -39.71 51.41
N GLU A 9 -32.82 -38.83 51.31
CA GLU A 9 -33.32 -38.30 50.04
C GLU A 9 -32.26 -37.44 49.32
N PRO A 10 -32.12 -37.56 47.98
CA PRO A 10 -31.17 -36.76 47.19
C PRO A 10 -31.67 -35.34 46.83
N GLY A 11 -32.73 -34.83 47.48
CA GLY A 11 -33.43 -33.59 47.06
C GLY A 11 -32.95 -32.27 47.66
N SER A 12 -32.13 -32.27 48.73
CA SER A 12 -31.92 -31.06 49.54
C SER A 12 -30.84 -30.08 49.01
N ASN A 13 -29.89 -30.57 48.20
CA ASN A 13 -28.73 -29.76 47.76
C ASN A 13 -28.93 -29.00 46.44
N ALA A 14 -30.04 -29.20 45.72
CA ALA A 14 -30.29 -28.56 44.43
C ALA A 14 -30.62 -27.05 44.54
N HIS A 15 -31.39 -26.66 45.57
CA HIS A 15 -31.74 -25.26 45.82
C HIS A 15 -30.54 -24.34 46.12
N PRO A 16 -29.59 -24.70 47.02
CA PRO A 16 -28.43 -23.85 47.27
C PRO A 16 -27.48 -23.77 46.07
N GLN A 17 -27.37 -24.83 45.26
CA GLN A 17 -26.57 -24.83 44.03
C GLN A 17 -27.17 -23.93 42.94
N LEU A 18 -28.49 -23.98 42.74
CA LEU A 18 -29.19 -23.08 41.83
C LEU A 18 -29.08 -21.61 42.27
N ALA A 19 -29.18 -21.34 43.58
CA ALA A 19 -28.98 -20.00 44.12
C ALA A 19 -27.53 -19.50 43.94
N ALA A 20 -26.54 -20.39 44.08
CA ALA A 20 -25.14 -20.07 43.82
C ALA A 20 -24.88 -19.78 42.34
N LEU A 21 -25.45 -20.58 41.43
CA LEU A 21 -25.35 -20.36 39.99
C LEU A 21 -26.02 -19.04 39.57
N GLY A 22 -27.19 -18.71 40.13
CA GLY A 22 -27.87 -17.44 39.87
C GLY A 22 -27.02 -16.23 40.25
N ARG A 23 -26.32 -16.29 41.40
CA ARG A 23 -25.36 -15.25 41.81
C ARG A 23 -24.15 -15.15 40.88
N GLU A 24 -23.68 -16.28 40.35
CA GLU A 24 -22.56 -16.29 39.40
C GLU A 24 -22.95 -15.68 38.06
N VAL A 25 -24.12 -16.03 37.52
CA VAL A 25 -24.67 -15.45 36.28
C VAL A 25 -24.83 -13.94 36.44
N GLU A 26 -25.39 -13.49 37.56
CA GLU A 26 -25.57 -12.05 37.82
C GLU A 26 -24.22 -11.32 37.91
N ARG A 27 -23.19 -11.94 38.50
CA ARG A 27 -21.83 -11.39 38.53
C ARG A 27 -21.22 -11.33 37.12
N LEU A 28 -21.42 -12.36 36.30
CA LEU A 28 -20.94 -12.41 34.93
C LEU A 28 -21.62 -11.34 34.06
N SER A 29 -22.95 -11.19 34.18
CA SER A 29 -23.71 -10.15 33.48
C SER A 29 -23.24 -8.75 33.85
N ARG A 30 -22.95 -8.47 35.13
CA ARG A 30 -22.36 -7.19 35.56
C ARG A 30 -20.99 -6.95 34.92
N ARG A 31 -20.11 -7.96 34.92
CA ARG A 31 -18.79 -7.86 34.28
C ARG A 31 -18.88 -7.63 32.77
N HIS A 32 -19.85 -8.23 32.10
CA HIS A 32 -20.08 -8.00 30.68
C HIS A 32 -20.53 -6.57 30.40
N ALA A 33 -21.46 -6.05 31.19
CA ALA A 33 -21.89 -4.65 31.09
C ALA A 33 -20.73 -3.67 31.36
N ASP A 34 -19.87 -3.96 32.33
CA ASP A 34 -18.67 -3.15 32.61
C ASP A 34 -17.68 -3.18 31.43
N LEU A 35 -17.50 -4.35 30.80
CA LEU A 35 -16.65 -4.50 29.63
C LEU A 35 -17.21 -3.75 28.42
N ASP A 36 -18.52 -3.84 28.17
CA ASP A 36 -19.19 -3.09 27.11
C ASP A 36 -18.99 -1.58 27.28
N ALA A 37 -19.13 -1.09 28.51
CA ALA A 37 -18.90 0.31 28.83
C ALA A 37 -17.42 0.73 28.67
N LEU A 38 -16.47 -0.17 28.90
CA LEU A 38 -15.04 0.08 28.65
C LEU A 38 -14.73 0.07 27.15
N VAL A 39 -15.33 -0.84 26.38
CA VAL A 39 -15.19 -0.91 24.92
C VAL A 39 -15.78 0.34 24.26
N GLN A 40 -16.94 0.81 24.72
CA GLN A 40 -17.55 2.05 24.22
C GLN A 40 -16.67 3.27 24.50
N ARG A 41 -16.16 3.40 25.74
CA ARG A 41 -15.22 4.49 26.08
C ARG A 41 -13.92 4.42 25.27
N LEU A 42 -13.38 3.22 25.06
CA LEU A 42 -12.21 3.04 24.22
C LEU A 42 -12.50 3.42 22.76
N ALA A 43 -13.69 3.11 22.24
CA ALA A 43 -14.10 3.52 20.90
C ALA A 43 -14.23 5.05 20.78
N GLU A 44 -14.78 5.70 21.81
CA GLU A 44 -14.85 7.17 21.91
C GLU A 44 -13.46 7.79 21.99
N ASP A 45 -12.57 7.27 22.85
CA ASP A 45 -11.19 7.73 22.99
C ASP A 45 -10.39 7.53 21.69
N ILE A 46 -10.57 6.40 21.00
CA ILE A 46 -9.99 6.16 19.67
C ILE A 46 -10.52 7.19 18.67
N THR A 47 -11.80 7.55 18.72
CA THR A 47 -12.39 8.56 17.83
C THR A 47 -11.86 9.97 18.14
N LEU A 48 -11.57 10.27 19.40
CA LEU A 48 -10.98 11.55 19.83
C LEU A 48 -9.49 11.66 19.50
N LEU A 49 -8.77 10.53 19.51
CA LEU A 49 -7.34 10.46 19.17
C LEU A 49 -7.10 10.24 17.68
N ALA A 50 -8.08 9.70 16.96
CA ALA A 50 -8.05 9.67 15.52
C ALA A 50 -8.06 11.10 15.00
N PRO A 51 -7.19 11.46 14.03
CA PRO A 51 -7.39 12.69 13.30
C PRO A 51 -8.82 12.70 12.73
N PRO A 52 -9.49 13.86 12.67
CA PRO A 52 -10.78 13.94 12.01
C PRO A 52 -10.65 13.30 10.62
N PRO A 53 -11.69 12.58 10.13
CA PRO A 53 -11.70 12.19 8.73
C PRO A 53 -11.48 13.47 7.95
N ASP A 54 -10.40 13.51 7.19
CA ASP A 54 -10.12 14.62 6.30
C ASP A 54 -11.34 14.74 5.37
N ASP A 55 -12.06 15.85 5.46
CA ASP A 55 -13.10 16.21 4.50
C ASP A 55 -12.49 16.52 3.11
N GLY A 56 -11.17 16.40 2.99
CA GLY A 56 -10.47 16.26 1.72
C GLY A 56 -11.06 15.13 0.88
N GLU A 57 -11.14 15.39 -0.43
CA GLU A 57 -11.40 14.35 -1.43
C GLU A 57 -10.66 13.06 -1.06
N PRO A 58 -11.28 11.87 -1.26
CA PRO A 58 -10.69 10.60 -0.87
C PRO A 58 -9.25 10.60 -1.32
N GLU A 59 -8.32 10.51 -0.36
CA GLU A 59 -6.90 10.78 -0.55
C GLU A 59 -6.44 10.06 -1.82
N GLY A 60 -6.38 10.82 -2.92
CA GLY A 60 -6.32 10.21 -4.25
C GLY A 60 -5.09 9.32 -4.34
N LEU A 61 -5.16 8.22 -5.09
CA LEU A 61 -4.04 7.30 -5.25
C LEU A 61 -2.75 8.09 -5.56
N ARG A 62 -1.86 8.20 -4.56
CA ARG A 62 -0.66 9.03 -4.65
C ARG A 62 0.45 8.26 -5.35
N SER A 63 0.89 8.79 -6.49
CA SER A 63 2.11 8.31 -7.16
C SER A 63 3.34 8.83 -6.44
N TRP A 64 4.33 7.97 -6.21
CA TRP A 64 5.63 8.38 -5.67
C TRP A 64 6.35 9.36 -6.60
N LEU A 65 6.20 9.18 -7.92
CA LEU A 65 6.77 10.10 -8.92
C LEU A 65 6.17 11.51 -8.90
N ALA A 66 5.02 11.70 -8.24
CA ALA A 66 4.35 12.99 -8.10
C ALA A 66 4.47 13.58 -6.68
N ALA A 67 5.26 12.96 -5.79
CA ALA A 67 5.45 13.47 -4.43
C ALA A 67 6.21 14.81 -4.44
N ASP A 68 5.63 15.83 -3.81
CA ASP A 68 6.14 17.21 -3.76
C ASP A 68 6.51 17.67 -2.33
N ASP A 69 6.07 16.96 -1.30
CA ASP A 69 6.47 17.16 0.10
C ASP A 69 7.62 16.22 0.52
N PRO A 70 8.83 16.75 0.81
CA PRO A 70 9.96 15.95 1.27
C PRO A 70 9.73 15.21 2.59
N GLU A 71 8.92 15.76 3.50
CA GLU A 71 8.70 15.15 4.80
C GLU A 71 7.82 13.92 4.69
N GLN A 72 6.72 14.05 3.95
CA GLN A 72 5.87 12.94 3.57
C GLN A 72 6.64 11.89 2.79
N ALA A 73 7.41 12.27 1.75
CA ALA A 73 8.19 11.32 0.96
C ALA A 73 9.16 10.49 1.81
N ARG A 74 9.78 11.10 2.83
CA ARG A 74 10.65 10.41 3.79
C ARG A 74 9.91 9.35 4.60
N ALA A 75 8.71 9.69 5.08
CA ALA A 75 7.87 8.76 5.84
C ALA A 75 7.42 7.58 4.96
N LEU A 76 6.94 7.86 3.74
CA LEU A 76 6.52 6.83 2.79
C LEU A 76 7.66 5.88 2.43
N LEU A 77 8.87 6.40 2.21
CA LEU A 77 10.03 5.58 1.88
C LEU A 77 10.50 4.72 3.07
N ALA A 78 10.38 5.22 4.29
CA ALA A 78 10.66 4.45 5.50
C ALA A 78 9.66 3.29 5.66
N ASP A 79 8.37 3.56 5.48
CA ASP A 79 7.31 2.55 5.53
C ASP A 79 7.47 1.50 4.43
N LEU A 80 7.84 1.93 3.22
CA LEU A 80 8.15 1.02 2.13
C LEU A 80 9.34 0.14 2.47
N THR A 81 10.43 0.70 3.02
CA THR A 81 11.63 -0.04 3.41
C THR A 81 11.32 -1.12 4.44
N ASP A 82 10.52 -0.79 5.45
CA ASP A 82 10.08 -1.76 6.46
C ASP A 82 9.23 -2.89 5.83
N TRP A 83 8.25 -2.54 5.00
CA TRP A 83 7.42 -3.52 4.29
C TRP A 83 8.24 -4.44 3.38
N LEU A 84 9.25 -3.91 2.68
CA LEU A 84 10.12 -4.71 1.83
C LEU A 84 10.83 -5.82 2.62
N GLY A 85 11.33 -5.52 3.82
CA GLY A 85 11.98 -6.50 4.69
C GLY A 85 11.01 -7.50 5.33
N ARG A 86 9.78 -7.06 5.65
CA ARG A 86 8.76 -7.92 6.26
C ARG A 86 8.06 -8.84 5.27
N VAL A 87 7.83 -8.38 4.04
CA VAL A 87 6.98 -9.06 3.05
C VAL A 87 7.74 -9.38 1.78
N TYR A 88 8.18 -8.37 1.02
CA TYR A 88 8.67 -8.57 -0.35
C TYR A 88 9.90 -9.50 -0.43
N LEU A 89 10.90 -9.26 0.43
CA LEU A 89 12.15 -10.02 0.47
C LEU A 89 12.03 -11.40 1.11
N ARG A 90 10.83 -11.78 1.61
CA ARG A 90 10.59 -13.12 2.16
C ARG A 90 10.29 -14.17 1.10
N TYR A 91 10.07 -13.76 -0.14
CA TYR A 91 9.77 -14.67 -1.24
C TYR A 91 11.04 -15.13 -1.97
N LEU A 92 11.08 -16.43 -2.32
CA LEU A 92 12.22 -17.02 -3.01
C LEU A 92 12.44 -16.39 -4.39
N GLY A 93 13.71 -16.24 -4.77
CA GLY A 93 14.11 -15.69 -6.05
C GLY A 93 13.95 -14.17 -6.16
N VAL A 94 13.51 -13.48 -5.11
CA VAL A 94 13.47 -12.02 -5.05
C VAL A 94 14.80 -11.49 -4.52
N ALA A 95 15.40 -10.55 -5.25
CA ALA A 95 16.58 -9.81 -4.82
C ALA A 95 16.41 -8.35 -5.21
N LEU A 96 16.76 -7.45 -4.31
CA LEU A 96 16.69 -6.02 -4.52
C LEU A 96 18.11 -5.46 -4.66
N PRO A 97 18.48 -4.84 -5.81
CA PRO A 97 19.80 -4.27 -5.99
C PRO A 97 20.09 -3.17 -4.97
N SER A 98 21.36 -3.00 -4.56
CA SER A 98 21.74 -1.99 -3.56
C SER A 98 21.41 -0.55 -3.97
N CYS A 99 21.30 -0.28 -5.27
CA CYS A 99 20.95 1.02 -5.83
C CYS A 99 19.44 1.23 -6.04
N TRP A 100 18.56 0.34 -5.57
CA TRP A 100 17.11 0.40 -5.87
C TRP A 100 16.46 1.76 -5.59
N ALA A 101 16.81 2.39 -4.45
CA ALA A 101 16.23 3.67 -4.04
C ALA A 101 16.72 4.86 -4.90
N TRP A 102 17.79 4.68 -5.69
CA TRP A 102 18.28 5.67 -6.65
C TRP A 102 17.56 5.60 -8.00
N HIS A 103 16.59 4.70 -8.14
CA HIS A 103 15.79 4.54 -9.35
C HIS A 103 14.33 4.91 -9.05
N PRO A 104 13.86 6.13 -9.38
CA PRO A 104 12.49 6.57 -9.05
C PRO A 104 11.40 5.63 -9.57
N ALA A 105 11.58 5.09 -10.79
CA ALA A 105 10.65 4.11 -11.37
C ALA A 105 10.62 2.78 -10.59
N VAL A 106 11.72 2.38 -9.95
CA VAL A 106 11.76 1.18 -9.10
C VAL A 106 11.01 1.44 -7.81
N VAL A 107 11.18 2.63 -7.22
CA VAL A 107 10.44 3.02 -6.01
C VAL A 107 8.94 3.06 -6.31
N GLU A 108 8.51 3.62 -7.44
CA GLU A 108 7.10 3.62 -7.88
C GLU A 108 6.54 2.20 -8.01
N GLU A 109 7.26 1.30 -8.67
CA GLU A 109 6.82 -0.09 -8.87
C GLU A 109 6.67 -0.85 -7.54
N LEU A 110 7.57 -0.62 -6.59
CA LEU A 110 7.50 -1.21 -5.25
C LEU A 110 6.40 -0.58 -4.39
N TRP A 111 6.21 0.74 -4.50
CA TRP A 111 5.15 1.48 -3.85
C TRP A 111 3.77 0.98 -4.29
N TRP A 112 3.56 0.87 -5.60
CA TRP A 112 2.37 0.27 -6.19
C TRP A 112 2.15 -1.17 -5.68
N LEU A 113 3.19 -2.01 -5.69
CA LEU A 113 3.09 -3.40 -5.25
C LEU A 113 2.70 -3.54 -3.78
N ARG A 114 3.21 -2.65 -2.92
CA ARG A 114 2.85 -2.58 -1.50
C ARG A 114 1.38 -2.24 -1.33
N ASN A 115 0.88 -1.24 -2.06
CA ASN A 115 -0.52 -0.85 -1.97
C ASN A 115 -1.45 -1.94 -2.51
N ALA A 116 -1.09 -2.59 -3.62
CA ALA A 116 -1.85 -3.72 -4.13
C ALA A 116 -1.87 -4.91 -3.15
N HIS A 117 -0.77 -5.15 -2.42
CA HIS A 117 -0.74 -6.12 -1.32
C HIS A 117 -1.70 -5.70 -0.20
N HIS A 118 -1.64 -4.43 0.22
CA HIS A 118 -2.52 -3.92 1.27
C HIS A 118 -4.00 -4.08 0.87
N ASP A 119 -4.38 -3.72 -0.36
CA ASP A 119 -5.74 -3.83 -0.85
C ASP A 119 -6.23 -5.29 -0.93
N ALA A 120 -5.35 -6.21 -1.33
CA ALA A 120 -5.68 -7.64 -1.39
C ALA A 120 -6.00 -8.25 -0.01
N TYR A 121 -5.37 -7.76 1.07
CA TYR A 121 -5.52 -8.29 2.43
C TYR A 121 -6.46 -7.48 3.33
N HIS A 122 -6.57 -6.16 3.09
CA HIS A 122 -7.24 -5.22 3.99
C HIS A 122 -8.19 -4.25 3.27
N GLY A 123 -8.20 -4.25 1.93
CA GLY A 123 -9.11 -3.42 1.16
C GLY A 123 -10.58 -3.86 1.28
N GLN A 124 -11.50 -3.01 0.84
CA GLN A 124 -12.94 -3.29 0.90
C GLN A 124 -13.33 -4.56 0.10
N SER A 125 -12.58 -4.87 -0.95
CA SER A 125 -12.74 -6.06 -1.79
C SER A 125 -11.77 -7.20 -1.42
N ALA A 126 -11.12 -7.15 -0.26
CA ALA A 126 -10.14 -8.14 0.16
C ALA A 126 -10.72 -9.56 0.12
N CYS A 127 -10.09 -10.43 -0.68
CA CYS A 127 -10.45 -11.83 -0.77
C CYS A 127 -9.28 -12.67 -1.27
N TRP A 128 -9.35 -13.98 -1.07
CA TRP A 128 -8.30 -14.91 -1.49
C TRP A 128 -8.01 -14.89 -3.01
N ARG A 129 -8.97 -14.43 -3.82
CA ARG A 129 -8.75 -14.23 -5.26
C ARG A 129 -7.76 -13.09 -5.52
N GLU A 130 -7.93 -11.95 -4.86
CA GLU A 130 -7.01 -10.80 -4.99
C GLU A 130 -5.62 -11.14 -4.44
N VAL A 131 -5.57 -11.88 -3.32
CA VAL A 131 -4.30 -12.42 -2.80
C VAL A 131 -3.64 -13.34 -3.84
N GLY A 132 -4.40 -14.24 -4.45
CA GLY A 132 -3.90 -15.10 -5.54
C GLY A 132 -3.34 -14.28 -6.71
N ASP A 133 -4.07 -13.25 -7.16
CA ASP A 133 -3.62 -12.36 -8.24
C ASP A 133 -2.32 -11.63 -7.89
N TRP A 134 -2.21 -11.16 -6.65
CA TRP A 134 -0.99 -10.53 -6.16
C TRP A 134 0.22 -11.48 -6.22
N HIS A 135 0.03 -12.72 -5.79
CA HIS A 135 1.07 -13.75 -5.76
C HIS A 135 1.51 -14.20 -7.16
N ASP A 136 0.56 -14.37 -8.07
CA ASP A 136 0.78 -15.02 -9.37
C ASP A 136 1.07 -14.03 -10.50
N ARG A 137 0.55 -12.80 -10.41
CA ARG A 137 0.68 -11.79 -11.48
C ARG A 137 1.46 -10.56 -11.05
N GLN A 138 1.01 -9.90 -9.99
CA GLN A 138 1.48 -8.55 -9.67
C GLN A 138 2.93 -8.56 -9.17
N ARG A 139 3.23 -9.37 -8.14
CA ARG A 139 4.60 -9.47 -7.59
C ARG A 139 5.61 -10.01 -8.61
N PRO A 140 5.35 -11.11 -9.36
CA PRO A 140 6.26 -11.57 -10.40
C PRO A 140 6.45 -10.52 -11.50
N GLY A 141 5.38 -9.83 -11.91
CA GLY A 141 5.42 -8.78 -12.93
C GLY A 141 6.30 -7.60 -12.52
N VAL A 142 6.12 -7.08 -11.30
CA VAL A 142 6.97 -6.01 -10.74
C VAL A 142 8.43 -6.46 -10.67
N THR A 143 8.68 -7.66 -10.16
CA THR A 143 10.04 -8.19 -10.05
C THR A 143 10.73 -8.27 -11.41
N ALA A 144 10.00 -8.68 -12.47
CA ALA A 144 10.53 -8.70 -13.83
C ALA A 144 10.81 -7.28 -14.37
N ARG A 145 9.92 -6.30 -14.12
CA ARG A 145 10.12 -4.91 -14.53
C ARG A 145 11.30 -4.26 -13.82
N ILE A 146 11.47 -4.49 -12.51
CA ILE A 146 12.61 -3.99 -11.74
C ILE A 146 13.92 -4.53 -12.30
N ARG A 147 14.01 -5.85 -12.54
CA ARG A 147 15.21 -6.45 -13.14
C ARG A 147 15.53 -5.84 -14.50
N LYS A 148 14.52 -5.65 -15.35
CA LYS A 148 14.68 -5.02 -16.66
C LYS A 148 15.11 -3.55 -16.56
N ALA A 149 14.57 -2.80 -15.61
CA ALA A 149 14.82 -1.36 -15.44
C ALA A 149 16.22 -1.08 -14.88
N ILE A 150 16.65 -1.87 -13.89
CA ILE A 150 17.96 -1.68 -13.25
C ILE A 150 19.06 -2.32 -14.10
N GLY A 151 18.83 -3.53 -14.64
CA GLY A 151 19.88 -4.34 -15.26
C GLY A 151 21.04 -4.59 -14.28
N ASP A 152 22.27 -4.48 -14.77
CA ASP A 152 23.49 -4.63 -13.96
C ASP A 152 23.96 -3.30 -13.32
N CYS A 153 23.02 -2.44 -12.95
CA CYS A 153 23.36 -1.19 -12.27
C CYS A 153 23.86 -1.48 -10.85
N GLU A 154 24.89 -0.75 -10.43
CA GLU A 154 25.48 -0.80 -9.10
C GLU A 154 25.58 0.60 -8.50
N LEU A 155 25.66 0.68 -7.17
CA LEU A 155 25.60 1.94 -6.43
C LEU A 155 26.75 2.89 -6.80
N SER A 156 27.95 2.37 -7.09
CA SER A 156 29.13 3.14 -7.52
C SER A 156 28.85 4.03 -8.74
N ARG A 157 27.99 3.61 -9.67
CA ARG A 157 27.67 4.37 -10.90
C ARG A 157 26.84 5.63 -10.63
N HIS A 158 26.29 5.76 -9.43
CA HIS A 158 25.55 6.96 -8.97
C HIS A 158 26.46 8.00 -8.31
N ALA A 159 27.75 7.70 -8.11
CA ALA A 159 28.71 8.64 -7.55
C ALA A 159 28.85 9.92 -8.42
N ALA A 160 29.45 10.96 -7.87
CA ALA A 160 29.81 12.15 -8.65
C ALA A 160 30.77 11.76 -9.79
N GLY A 161 30.44 12.14 -11.03
CA GLY A 161 31.19 11.73 -12.23
C GLY A 161 30.85 10.33 -12.77
N GLY A 162 29.95 9.59 -12.12
CA GLY A 162 29.43 8.32 -12.62
C GLY A 162 28.49 8.50 -13.82
N ASP A 163 28.35 7.45 -14.63
CA ASP A 163 27.63 7.46 -15.91
C ASP A 163 26.10 7.29 -15.75
N ARG A 164 25.59 7.06 -14.53
CA ARG A 164 24.17 6.78 -14.27
C ARG A 164 23.41 7.90 -13.56
N ARG A 165 23.96 9.13 -13.46
CA ARG A 165 23.16 10.30 -13.08
C ARG A 165 22.19 10.64 -14.19
N ARG A 166 20.93 10.23 -14.04
CA ARG A 166 19.88 10.55 -14.99
C ARG A 166 19.17 11.82 -14.52
N ALA A 167 19.25 12.88 -15.33
CA ALA A 167 18.36 14.02 -15.17
C ALA A 167 16.91 13.58 -15.40
N THR A 168 15.96 14.32 -14.81
CA THR A 168 14.54 14.19 -15.16
C THR A 168 14.42 14.38 -16.68
N PRO A 169 13.82 13.43 -17.42
CA PRO A 169 13.64 13.61 -18.86
C PRO A 169 12.74 14.81 -19.14
N ASP A 170 13.15 15.66 -20.08
CA ASP A 170 12.26 16.69 -20.62
C ASP A 170 11.18 16.05 -21.50
N VAL A 171 9.97 16.59 -21.42
CA VAL A 171 8.87 16.18 -22.31
C VAL A 171 9.17 16.73 -23.71
N PRO A 172 9.40 15.87 -24.73
CA PRO A 172 9.74 16.31 -26.07
C PRO A 172 8.57 17.10 -26.68
N LEU A 173 8.87 18.17 -27.41
CA LEU A 173 7.87 18.99 -28.11
C LEU A 173 6.80 19.57 -27.17
N SER A 174 7.10 19.77 -25.88
CA SER A 174 6.13 20.27 -24.89
C SER A 174 5.53 21.63 -25.26
N SER A 175 6.27 22.47 -25.98
CA SER A 175 5.79 23.74 -26.54
C SER A 175 4.64 23.60 -27.55
N ALA A 176 4.46 22.41 -28.16
CA ALA A 176 3.37 22.13 -29.09
C ALA A 176 2.02 21.90 -28.39
N ALA A 177 2.03 21.61 -27.07
CA ALA A 177 0.87 21.13 -26.34
C ALA A 177 -0.31 22.11 -26.36
N GLU A 178 -0.04 23.40 -26.15
CA GLU A 178 -1.07 24.45 -26.15
C GLU A 178 -1.79 24.55 -27.50
N ARG A 179 -1.03 24.61 -28.59
CA ARG A 179 -1.58 24.67 -29.95
C ARG A 179 -2.37 23.41 -30.30
N LEU A 180 -1.91 22.23 -29.87
CA LEU A 180 -2.62 20.97 -30.09
C LEU A 180 -3.95 20.95 -29.34
N ALA A 181 -3.96 21.37 -28.07
CA ALA A 181 -5.16 21.45 -27.25
C ALA A 181 -6.19 22.41 -27.87
N GLU A 182 -5.77 23.59 -28.30
CA GLU A 182 -6.63 24.54 -29.00
C GLU A 182 -7.21 23.92 -30.28
N HIS A 183 -6.39 23.35 -31.16
CA HIS A 183 -6.86 22.82 -32.45
C HIS A 183 -7.83 21.63 -32.30
N TRP A 184 -7.57 20.71 -31.38
CA TRP A 184 -8.46 19.58 -31.14
C TRP A 184 -9.82 20.00 -30.57
N THR A 185 -9.85 21.04 -29.75
CA THR A 185 -11.08 21.50 -29.11
C THR A 185 -11.90 22.43 -30.00
N THR A 186 -11.25 23.25 -30.84
CA THR A 186 -11.93 24.23 -31.68
C THR A 186 -12.16 23.77 -33.11
N HIS A 187 -11.25 22.97 -33.67
CA HIS A 187 -11.30 22.51 -35.06
C HIS A 187 -11.53 21.01 -35.18
N HIS A 188 -11.47 20.24 -34.07
CA HIS A 188 -11.57 18.78 -34.06
C HIS A 188 -10.61 18.09 -35.06
N ALA A 189 -9.44 18.69 -35.26
CA ALA A 189 -8.45 18.25 -36.24
C ALA A 189 -7.02 18.38 -35.70
N THR A 190 -6.11 17.56 -36.21
CA THR A 190 -4.68 17.62 -35.85
C THR A 190 -3.96 18.62 -36.76
N PRO A 191 -3.31 19.66 -36.21
CA PRO A 191 -2.57 20.64 -37.00
C PRO A 191 -1.30 20.01 -37.59
N GLN A 192 -0.85 20.52 -38.73
CA GLN A 192 0.44 20.10 -39.29
C GLN A 192 1.60 20.55 -38.40
N PRO A 193 2.65 19.71 -38.22
CA PRO A 193 3.87 20.12 -37.55
C PRO A 193 4.56 21.27 -38.28
N THR A 194 5.16 22.19 -37.51
CA THR A 194 6.03 23.22 -38.05
C THR A 194 7.41 22.65 -38.37
N GLN A 195 8.17 23.33 -39.23
CA GLN A 195 9.56 22.95 -39.52
C GLN A 195 10.44 22.91 -38.27
N GLN A 196 10.22 23.83 -37.33
CA GLN A 196 10.94 23.83 -36.05
C GLN A 196 10.64 22.58 -35.22
N GLN A 197 9.38 22.15 -35.15
CA GLN A 197 8.98 20.93 -34.43
C GLN A 197 9.53 19.66 -35.09
N LEU A 198 9.58 19.61 -36.42
CA LEU A 198 10.21 18.50 -37.13
C LEU A 198 11.71 18.42 -36.79
N HIS A 199 12.40 19.56 -36.76
CA HIS A 199 13.81 19.60 -36.40
C HIS A 199 14.06 19.20 -34.94
N GLU A 200 13.24 19.67 -34.00
CA GLU A 200 13.32 19.28 -32.58
C GLU A 200 13.06 17.78 -32.40
N ALA A 201 12.09 17.22 -33.13
CA ALA A 201 11.81 15.78 -33.12
C ALA A 201 13.01 14.97 -33.62
N ASP A 202 13.60 15.35 -34.75
CA ASP A 202 14.77 14.66 -35.32
C ASP A 202 15.95 14.65 -34.34
N GLN A 203 16.22 15.79 -33.68
CA GLN A 203 17.27 15.88 -32.67
C GLN A 203 17.01 14.96 -31.48
N HIS A 204 15.76 14.91 -31.00
CA HIS A 204 15.35 14.04 -29.91
C HIS A 204 15.52 12.56 -30.28
N ASP A 205 15.01 12.15 -31.45
CA ASP A 205 15.06 10.77 -31.91
C ASP A 205 16.50 10.28 -32.11
N GLN A 206 17.36 11.13 -32.67
CA GLN A 206 18.79 10.83 -32.78
C GLN A 206 19.48 10.70 -31.41
N ALA A 207 19.08 11.50 -30.42
CA ALA A 207 19.59 11.34 -29.06
C ALA A 207 19.13 10.02 -28.42
N GLN A 208 17.87 9.61 -28.64
CA GLN A 208 17.35 8.33 -28.14
C GLN A 208 18.08 7.13 -28.76
N LEU A 209 18.33 7.15 -30.06
CA LEU A 209 19.06 6.08 -30.76
C LEU A 209 20.49 5.92 -30.25
N ARG A 210 21.18 7.02 -29.91
CA ARG A 210 22.53 6.99 -29.33
C ARG A 210 22.56 6.42 -27.91
N ASN A 211 21.46 6.55 -27.17
CA ASN A 211 21.35 6.11 -25.77
C ASN A 211 20.74 4.71 -25.61
N ARG A 212 20.46 4.00 -26.71
CA ARG A 212 20.02 2.62 -26.67
C ARG A 212 21.22 1.72 -26.30
N PRO A 213 21.14 0.94 -25.22
CA PRO A 213 22.21 0.01 -24.83
C PRO A 213 22.40 -1.12 -25.84
#